data_AF-A0A852SN57-F1
#
_entry.id   AF-A0A852SN57-F1
#
_cell.length_a   1.000
_cell.length_b   1.000
_cell.length_c   1.000
_cell.angle_alpha   90.00
_cell.angle_beta   90.00
_cell.angle_gamma   90.00
#
_symmetry.space_group_name_H-M   'P 1'
#
loop_
_entity.id
_entity.type
_entity.pdbx_description
1 polymer ?
#
loop_
_entity_poly.entity_id
_entity_poly.type
_entity_poly.pdbx_seq_one_letter_code
_entity_poly.pdbx_strand_id
1 'polypeptide(L)'
;MSLSMLLTRSLLRLTPNRFRSAERIDAAIATRRPPAPLTRALRRRCEVSEETVLGVPVVTLTPRRGRPGAPELVYLHGGAYVFPLLKAHWWIIDRLIALSGVTVTVPLYPRAPEHSLSEALPFLDSVMVEVRRRAAGRGVFVAGDSAGAGLALAHTLVRRDRGAELPDGLLLFSPWLDATMSNPAVARLERLDPTLAAAGLVHCARLWARGGDIAGRLVSPLNDSLEQLPPTFVYQGTHDVFAADAKRFARKAEQLARRQPPPAQDARPAPSAVELRLYRGGVHDFVGATFTPESRRALGHAASVLARRGPVRPPAPEG
;
A
#
# COMPACT_ATOMS: atom_id res chain seq x y z
N MET A 1 -9.30 -14.61 -15.92
CA MET A 1 -9.69 -14.70 -14.50
C MET A 1 -9.84 -16.17 -14.16
N SER A 2 -9.23 -16.62 -13.08
CA SER A 2 -9.35 -18.00 -12.58
C SER A 2 -10.76 -18.27 -12.06
N LEU A 3 -11.16 -19.55 -12.00
CA LEU A 3 -12.43 -19.96 -11.40
C LEU A 3 -12.53 -19.53 -9.93
N SER A 4 -11.42 -19.64 -9.17
CA SER A 4 -11.37 -19.17 -7.79
C SER A 4 -11.61 -17.65 -7.67
N MET A 5 -11.11 -16.84 -8.60
CA MET A 5 -11.34 -15.40 -8.59
C MET A 5 -12.77 -15.05 -9.01
N LEU A 6 -13.35 -15.80 -9.95
CA LEU A 6 -14.77 -15.68 -10.30
C LEU A 6 -15.67 -15.97 -9.08
N LEU A 7 -15.36 -17.03 -8.33
CA LEU A 7 -16.07 -17.39 -7.11
C LEU A 7 -15.90 -16.32 -6.02
N THR A 8 -14.67 -15.85 -5.77
CA THR A 8 -14.41 -14.74 -4.84
C THR A 8 -15.24 -13.52 -5.18
N ARG A 9 -15.26 -13.10 -6.46
CA ARG A 9 -16.08 -11.97 -6.92
C ARG A 9 -17.56 -12.20 -6.68
N SER A 10 -18.05 -13.41 -6.95
CA SER A 10 -19.47 -13.76 -6.78
C SER A 10 -19.87 -13.72 -5.31
N LEU A 11 -19.05 -14.26 -4.41
CA LEU A 11 -19.26 -14.21 -2.96
C LEU A 11 -19.26 -12.78 -2.42
N LEU A 12 -18.33 -11.93 -2.88
CA LEU A 12 -18.29 -10.53 -2.46
C LEU A 12 -19.56 -9.77 -2.82
N ARG A 13 -20.22 -10.11 -3.95
CA ARG A 13 -21.51 -9.49 -4.35
C ARG A 13 -22.69 -9.85 -3.44
N LEU A 14 -22.58 -10.93 -2.67
CA LEU A 14 -23.61 -11.31 -1.69
C LEU A 14 -23.54 -10.45 -0.42
N THR A 15 -22.39 -9.82 -0.16
CA THR A 15 -22.21 -8.93 0.99
C THR A 15 -22.81 -7.55 0.70
N PRO A 16 -23.58 -6.96 1.64
CA PRO A 16 -24.08 -5.60 1.47
C PRO A 16 -22.94 -4.59 1.28
N ASN A 17 -22.94 -3.89 0.15
CA ASN A 17 -21.91 -2.91 -0.16
C ASN A 17 -22.15 -1.61 0.65
N ARG A 18 -21.29 -1.38 1.65
CA ARG A 18 -21.32 -0.20 2.52
C ARG A 18 -20.90 1.10 1.82
N PHE A 19 -20.18 1.03 0.71
CA PHE A 19 -19.67 2.20 -0.02
C PHE A 19 -20.69 2.84 -0.97
N ARG A 20 -21.93 2.35 -1.01
CA ARG A 20 -22.97 2.91 -1.89
C ARG A 20 -23.44 4.31 -1.52
N SER A 21 -23.24 4.75 -0.27
CA SER A 21 -23.61 6.09 0.19
C SER A 21 -22.81 6.50 1.43
N ALA A 22 -22.87 7.79 1.77
CA ALA A 22 -22.25 8.34 2.97
C ALA A 22 -22.86 7.75 4.26
N GLU A 23 -24.18 7.65 4.32
CA GLU A 23 -24.92 7.17 5.49
C GLU A 23 -24.55 5.72 5.83
N ARG A 24 -24.33 4.89 4.81
CA ARG A 24 -23.89 3.49 5.00
C ARG A 24 -22.46 3.41 5.50
N ILE A 25 -21.60 4.35 5.13
CA ILE A 25 -20.25 4.46 5.68
C ILE A 25 -20.33 4.88 7.15
N ASP A 26 -21.11 5.90 7.48
CA ASP A 26 -21.27 6.36 8.87
C ASP A 26 -21.82 5.25 9.78
N ALA A 27 -22.85 4.52 9.32
CA ALA A 27 -23.37 3.37 10.04
C ALA A 27 -22.33 2.24 10.21
N ALA A 28 -21.49 2.02 9.20
CA ALA A 28 -20.40 1.03 9.28
C ALA A 28 -19.24 1.50 10.17
N ILE A 29 -18.99 2.80 10.26
CA ILE A 29 -18.00 3.39 11.18
C ILE A 29 -18.49 3.25 12.61
N ALA A 30 -19.76 3.57 12.89
CA ALA A 30 -20.36 3.46 14.22
C ALA A 30 -20.35 2.03 14.79
N THR A 31 -20.34 1.02 13.91
CA THR A 31 -20.36 -0.41 14.29
C THR A 31 -19.04 -1.14 14.02
N ARG A 32 -17.95 -0.40 13.71
CA ARG A 32 -16.66 -1.02 13.36
C ARG A 32 -16.03 -1.71 14.56
N ARG A 33 -15.51 -2.90 14.33
CA ARG A 33 -14.76 -3.69 15.31
C ARG A 33 -13.33 -3.17 15.42
N PRO A 34 -12.61 -3.41 16.53
CA PRO A 34 -11.19 -3.10 16.63
C PRO A 34 -10.36 -3.85 15.55
N PRO A 35 -9.09 -3.45 15.34
CA PRO A 35 -8.17 -4.14 14.45
C PRO A 35 -8.18 -5.66 14.69
N ALA A 36 -8.19 -6.43 13.60
CA ALA A 36 -8.20 -7.88 13.68
C ALA A 36 -6.93 -8.37 14.42
N PRO A 37 -7.05 -9.31 15.36
CA PRO A 37 -5.88 -9.85 16.04
C PRO A 37 -5.00 -10.63 15.07
N LEU A 38 -3.71 -10.73 15.41
CA LEU A 38 -2.75 -11.56 14.68
C LEU A 38 -3.27 -13.00 14.52
N THR A 39 -2.97 -13.60 13.37
CA THR A 39 -3.34 -15.00 13.12
C THR A 39 -2.45 -15.95 13.91
N ARG A 40 -2.96 -17.15 14.22
CA ARG A 40 -2.14 -18.22 14.84
C ARG A 40 -0.95 -18.61 13.96
N ALA A 41 -1.10 -18.52 12.63
CA ALA A 41 -0.01 -18.82 11.69
C ALA A 41 1.15 -17.83 11.85
N LEU A 42 0.85 -16.53 11.90
CA LEU A 42 1.86 -15.48 12.12
C LEU A 42 2.56 -15.63 13.46
N ARG A 43 1.82 -15.84 14.57
CA ARG A 43 2.43 -16.04 15.90
C ARG A 43 3.40 -17.22 15.94
N ARG A 44 3.15 -18.28 15.16
CA ARG A 44 4.07 -19.43 15.04
C ARG A 44 5.27 -19.12 14.15
N ARG A 45 5.08 -18.39 13.05
CA ARG A 45 6.14 -18.06 12.08
C ARG A 45 7.10 -17.00 12.60
N CYS A 46 6.62 -16.05 13.38
CA CYS A 46 7.34 -14.84 13.73
C CYS A 46 7.49 -14.68 15.25
N GLU A 47 8.63 -14.15 15.64
CA GLU A 47 8.73 -13.36 16.86
C GLU A 47 7.95 -12.07 16.66
N VAL A 48 7.11 -11.72 17.64
CA VAL A 48 6.21 -10.57 17.59
C VAL A 48 6.67 -9.58 18.63
N SER A 49 6.98 -8.37 18.21
CA SER A 49 7.19 -7.22 19.10
C SER A 49 6.04 -6.24 18.91
N GLU A 50 5.54 -5.70 20.02
CA GLU A 50 4.52 -4.65 20.02
C GLU A 50 5.10 -3.46 20.79
N GLU A 51 5.13 -2.31 20.13
CA GLU A 51 5.62 -1.05 20.71
C GLU A 51 4.62 0.08 20.45
N THR A 52 4.82 1.20 21.12
CA THR A 52 3.99 2.39 20.94
C THR A 52 4.87 3.52 20.43
N VAL A 53 4.54 4.06 19.27
CA VAL A 53 5.21 5.23 18.68
C VAL A 53 4.21 6.37 18.65
N LEU A 54 4.54 7.50 19.31
CA LEU A 54 3.64 8.66 19.47
C LEU A 54 2.22 8.28 19.95
N GLY A 55 2.12 7.34 20.90
CA GLY A 55 0.84 6.89 21.46
C GLY A 55 0.06 5.91 20.58
N VAL A 56 0.61 5.50 19.43
CA VAL A 56 -0.06 4.60 18.47
C VAL A 56 0.67 3.24 18.43
N PRO A 57 -0.05 2.11 18.47
CA PRO A 57 0.56 0.79 18.43
C PRO A 57 1.25 0.49 17.08
N VAL A 58 2.41 -0.14 17.17
CA VAL A 58 3.21 -0.63 16.05
C VAL A 58 3.55 -2.10 16.33
N VAL A 59 3.24 -2.97 15.38
CA VAL A 59 3.52 -4.41 15.49
C VAL A 59 4.65 -4.77 14.55
N THR A 60 5.74 -5.33 15.05
CA THR A 60 6.86 -5.84 14.25
C THR A 60 6.88 -7.37 14.26
N LEU A 61 6.89 -7.96 13.07
CA LEU A 61 6.88 -9.40 12.82
C LEU A 61 8.22 -9.85 12.24
N THR A 62 9.09 -10.40 13.08
CA THR A 62 10.40 -10.91 12.68
C THR A 62 10.31 -12.42 12.43
N PRO A 63 10.52 -12.92 11.20
CA PRO A 63 10.45 -14.35 10.92
C PRO A 63 11.51 -15.13 11.70
N ARG A 64 11.10 -16.17 12.44
CA ARG A 64 12.03 -17.05 13.18
C ARG A 64 13.05 -17.76 12.28
N ARG A 65 12.69 -17.95 11.02
CA ARG A 65 13.57 -18.45 9.95
C ARG A 65 13.60 -17.42 8.82
N GLY A 66 14.20 -16.27 9.11
CA GLY A 66 14.38 -15.17 8.16
C GLY A 66 15.55 -15.40 7.20
N ARG A 67 15.68 -14.51 6.22
CA ARG A 67 16.85 -14.48 5.33
C ARG A 67 17.86 -13.44 5.85
N PRO A 68 19.11 -13.82 6.17
CA PRO A 68 20.14 -12.86 6.53
C PRO A 68 20.28 -11.77 5.47
N GLY A 69 20.35 -10.50 5.90
CA GLY A 69 20.45 -9.36 4.99
C GLY A 69 19.17 -9.01 4.21
N ALA A 70 18.03 -9.64 4.50
CA ALA A 70 16.76 -9.26 3.90
C ALA A 70 16.37 -7.81 4.26
N PRO A 71 15.71 -7.07 3.35
CA PRO A 71 15.22 -5.74 3.66
C PRO A 71 14.13 -5.78 4.75
N GLU A 72 13.91 -4.64 5.37
CA GLU A 72 12.74 -4.37 6.21
C GLU A 72 11.55 -3.96 5.34
N LEU A 73 10.33 -4.26 5.78
CA LEU A 73 9.10 -3.83 5.12
C LEU A 73 8.18 -3.12 6.10
N VAL A 74 7.78 -1.90 5.80
CA VAL A 74 6.64 -1.24 6.47
C VAL A 74 5.38 -1.54 5.69
N TYR A 75 4.33 -2.07 6.33
CA TYR A 75 3.06 -2.38 5.67
C TYR A 75 1.92 -1.50 6.17
N LEU A 76 1.36 -0.67 5.29
CA LEU A 76 0.22 0.20 5.56
C LEU A 76 -1.07 -0.42 5.05
N HIS A 77 -1.97 -0.77 5.97
CA HIS A 77 -3.17 -1.52 5.63
C HIS A 77 -4.24 -0.69 4.89
N GLY A 78 -5.07 -1.33 4.07
CA GLY A 78 -6.25 -0.73 3.46
C GLY A 78 -7.41 -0.53 4.45
N GLY A 79 -8.48 0.11 3.98
CA GLY A 79 -9.65 0.42 4.81
C GLY A 79 -10.27 1.80 4.57
N ALA A 80 -10.03 2.41 3.42
CA ALA A 80 -10.56 3.74 3.07
C ALA A 80 -10.27 4.82 4.14
N TYR A 81 -9.12 4.73 4.82
CA TYR A 81 -8.71 5.60 5.94
C TYR A 81 -9.61 5.62 7.19
N VAL A 82 -10.73 4.89 7.19
CA VAL A 82 -11.72 4.89 8.28
C VAL A 82 -11.92 3.50 8.90
N PHE A 83 -11.61 2.43 8.18
CA PHE A 83 -11.75 1.06 8.68
C PHE A 83 -10.42 0.52 9.20
N PRO A 84 -10.46 -0.28 10.27
CA PRO A 84 -9.26 -0.83 10.86
C PRO A 84 -8.70 -2.00 10.05
N LEU A 85 -7.48 -2.39 10.40
CA LEU A 85 -6.83 -3.56 9.84
C LEU A 85 -7.75 -4.80 9.98
N LEU A 86 -7.98 -5.49 8.87
CA LEU A 86 -8.76 -6.72 8.79
C LEU A 86 -7.85 -7.97 8.69
N LYS A 87 -8.44 -9.14 8.98
CA LYS A 87 -7.76 -10.44 8.90
C LYS A 87 -7.11 -10.70 7.53
N ALA A 88 -7.68 -10.18 6.45
CA ALA A 88 -7.14 -10.32 5.10
C ALA A 88 -5.76 -9.65 4.95
N HIS A 89 -5.51 -8.51 5.60
CA HIS A 89 -4.18 -7.87 5.59
C HIS A 89 -3.13 -8.77 6.24
N TRP A 90 -3.48 -9.46 7.35
CA TRP A 90 -2.58 -10.44 7.96
C TRP A 90 -2.25 -11.61 7.03
N TRP A 91 -3.16 -12.02 6.15
CA TRP A 91 -2.86 -13.05 5.15
C TRP A 91 -1.89 -12.57 4.07
N ILE A 92 -2.01 -11.31 3.65
CA ILE A 92 -1.06 -10.67 2.73
C ILE A 92 0.33 -10.64 3.37
N ILE A 93 0.42 -10.12 4.60
CA ILE A 93 1.66 -9.99 5.37
C ILE A 93 2.31 -11.36 5.60
N ASP A 94 1.56 -12.37 6.05
CA ASP A 94 2.08 -13.73 6.24
C ASP A 94 2.64 -14.31 4.94
N ARG A 95 1.96 -14.05 3.80
CA ARG A 95 2.42 -14.55 2.50
C ARG A 95 3.69 -13.83 2.03
N LEU A 96 3.81 -12.52 2.26
CA LEU A 96 5.03 -11.77 1.96
C LEU A 96 6.19 -12.31 2.81
N ILE A 97 6.02 -12.39 4.14
CA ILE A 97 7.02 -12.95 5.06
C ILE A 97 7.44 -14.36 4.63
N ALA A 98 6.47 -15.24 4.33
CA ALA A 98 6.75 -16.61 3.95
C ALA A 98 7.53 -16.75 2.64
N LEU A 99 7.40 -15.79 1.71
CA LEU A 99 8.04 -15.84 0.39
C LEU A 99 9.37 -15.08 0.33
N SER A 100 9.57 -14.05 1.16
CA SER A 100 10.77 -13.21 1.10
C SER A 100 11.65 -13.27 2.36
N GLY A 101 11.13 -13.78 3.49
CA GLY A 101 11.86 -13.85 4.75
C GLY A 101 12.16 -12.49 5.38
N VAL A 102 11.42 -11.44 4.98
CA VAL A 102 11.56 -10.06 5.50
C VAL A 102 10.93 -9.91 6.88
N THR A 103 11.48 -9.00 7.67
CA THR A 103 10.78 -8.46 8.85
C THR A 103 9.76 -7.43 8.39
N VAL A 104 8.55 -7.48 8.96
CA VAL A 104 7.46 -6.55 8.61
C VAL A 104 7.03 -5.74 9.82
N THR A 105 7.12 -4.42 9.73
CA THR A 105 6.55 -3.47 10.70
C THR A 105 5.19 -2.98 10.21
N VAL A 106 4.18 -3.12 11.06
CA VAL A 106 2.77 -2.81 10.76
C VAL A 106 2.30 -1.73 11.72
N PRO A 107 2.41 -0.46 11.31
CA PRO A 107 1.90 0.65 12.11
C PRO A 107 0.36 0.66 12.05
N LEU A 108 -0.30 0.64 13.21
CA LEU A 108 -1.76 0.76 13.30
C LEU A 108 -2.16 2.24 13.24
N TYR A 109 -1.80 2.88 12.12
CA TYR A 109 -1.81 4.33 11.94
C TYR A 109 -3.15 5.01 12.32
N PRO A 110 -3.11 6.27 12.81
CA PRO A 110 -4.31 7.05 13.11
C PRO A 110 -5.24 7.17 11.90
N ARG A 111 -6.55 7.05 12.14
CA ARG A 111 -7.58 6.99 11.09
C ARG A 111 -8.72 7.95 11.36
N ALA A 112 -9.42 8.31 10.30
CA ALA A 112 -10.64 9.09 10.40
C ALA A 112 -11.81 8.28 11.01
N PRO A 113 -12.81 8.96 11.58
CA PRO A 113 -12.92 10.42 11.74
C PRO A 113 -12.14 10.99 12.95
N GLU A 114 -11.64 10.16 13.85
CA GLU A 114 -10.95 10.62 15.07
C GLU A 114 -9.67 11.39 14.75
N HIS A 115 -8.96 10.93 13.73
CA HIS A 115 -7.66 11.43 13.34
C HIS A 115 -7.61 11.77 11.85
N SER A 116 -6.57 12.50 11.45
CA SER A 116 -6.37 12.87 10.06
C SER A 116 -4.92 12.69 9.60
N LEU A 117 -4.68 13.06 8.34
CA LEU A 117 -3.38 13.08 7.70
C LEU A 117 -2.32 13.86 8.49
N SER A 118 -2.72 14.90 9.23
CA SER A 118 -1.81 15.71 10.08
C SER A 118 -1.19 14.92 11.22
N GLU A 119 -1.89 13.93 11.77
CA GLU A 119 -1.34 13.05 12.81
C GLU A 119 -0.65 11.82 12.21
N ALA A 120 -1.21 11.29 11.11
CA ALA A 120 -0.67 10.07 10.51
C ALA A 120 0.71 10.27 9.87
N LEU A 121 0.98 11.40 9.20
CA LEU A 121 2.28 11.60 8.54
C LEU A 121 3.46 11.72 9.52
N PRO A 122 3.41 12.56 10.59
CA PRO A 122 4.47 12.59 11.59
C PRO A 122 4.67 11.24 12.27
N PHE A 123 3.58 10.53 12.58
CA PHE A 123 3.65 9.18 13.12
C PHE A 123 4.39 8.20 12.20
N LEU A 124 4.03 8.16 10.92
CA LEU A 124 4.73 7.30 9.95
C LEU A 124 6.18 7.72 9.75
N ASP A 125 6.50 9.01 9.89
CA ASP A 125 7.88 9.51 9.83
C ASP A 125 8.73 8.95 10.98
N SER A 126 8.20 8.97 12.21
CA SER A 126 8.85 8.37 13.39
C SER A 126 9.07 6.86 13.21
N VAL A 127 8.04 6.13 12.74
CA VAL A 127 8.14 4.69 12.46
C VAL A 127 9.24 4.41 11.41
N MET A 128 9.32 5.23 10.35
CA MET A 128 10.34 5.05 9.33
C MET A 128 11.76 5.27 9.84
N VAL A 129 11.97 6.25 10.74
CA VAL A 129 13.28 6.48 11.40
C VAL A 129 13.71 5.26 12.21
N GLU A 130 12.80 4.71 13.02
CA GLU A 130 13.09 3.52 13.83
C GLU A 130 13.37 2.28 12.99
N VAL A 131 12.56 2.05 11.95
CA VAL A 131 12.75 0.95 11.01
C VAL A 131 14.09 1.09 10.29
N ARG A 132 14.47 2.30 9.85
CA ARG A 132 15.77 2.53 9.18
C ARG A 132 16.95 2.28 10.11
N ARG A 133 16.86 2.75 11.36
CA ARG A 133 17.87 2.47 12.40
C ARG A 133 18.02 0.96 12.62
N ARG A 134 16.91 0.22 12.73
CA ARG A 134 16.90 -1.24 12.90
C ARG A 134 17.37 -1.99 11.65
N ALA A 135 17.13 -1.44 10.47
CA ALA A 135 17.62 -1.99 9.20
C ALA A 135 19.15 -1.98 9.12
N ALA A 136 19.81 -1.02 9.78
CA ALA A 136 21.28 -0.92 9.85
C ALA A 136 21.96 -1.03 8.48
N GLY A 137 21.50 -0.26 7.50
CA GLY A 137 22.01 -0.26 6.12
C GLY A 137 21.39 -1.31 5.19
N ARG A 138 20.52 -2.20 5.70
CA ARG A 138 19.62 -3.00 4.84
C ARG A 138 18.56 -2.11 4.20
N GLY A 139 18.07 -2.52 3.04
CA GLY A 139 16.99 -1.80 2.35
C GLY A 139 15.72 -1.73 3.20
N VAL A 140 14.95 -0.66 3.06
CA VAL A 140 13.64 -0.47 3.68
C VAL A 140 12.61 -0.21 2.59
N PHE A 141 11.62 -1.08 2.50
CA PHE A 141 10.50 -0.94 1.56
C PHE A 141 9.26 -0.49 2.30
N VAL A 142 8.35 0.19 1.59
CA VAL A 142 6.99 0.42 2.08
C VAL A 142 6.02 -0.28 1.16
N ALA A 143 5.15 -1.10 1.74
CA ALA A 143 4.01 -1.70 1.06
C ALA A 143 2.71 -1.12 1.61
N GLY A 144 1.66 -1.16 0.80
CA GLY A 144 0.32 -0.95 1.29
C GLY A 144 -0.72 -1.42 0.30
N ASP A 145 -1.95 -1.57 0.79
CA ASP A 145 -3.12 -1.91 -0.03
C ASP A 145 -4.18 -0.80 0.04
N SER A 146 -4.90 -0.58 -1.07
CA SER A 146 -6.00 0.37 -1.14
C SER A 146 -5.60 1.77 -0.63
N ALA A 147 -6.30 2.27 0.39
CA ALA A 147 -5.98 3.52 1.09
C ALA A 147 -4.57 3.54 1.70
N GLY A 148 -4.09 2.42 2.26
CA GLY A 148 -2.74 2.32 2.81
C GLY A 148 -1.66 2.44 1.74
N ALA A 149 -1.93 1.98 0.52
CA ALA A 149 -1.05 2.19 -0.62
C ALA A 149 -1.02 3.67 -1.06
N GLY A 150 -2.18 4.35 -1.02
CA GLY A 150 -2.26 5.80 -1.22
C GLY A 150 -1.43 6.55 -0.17
N LEU A 151 -1.56 6.18 1.11
CA LEU A 151 -0.78 6.74 2.21
C LEU A 151 0.72 6.51 2.05
N ALA A 152 1.13 5.32 1.61
CA ALA A 152 2.54 5.00 1.36
C ALA A 152 3.15 5.93 0.32
N LEU A 153 2.41 6.21 -0.76
CA LEU A 153 2.86 7.16 -1.78
C LEU A 153 2.87 8.59 -1.24
N ALA A 154 1.80 9.04 -0.58
CA ALA A 154 1.71 10.39 -0.01
C ALA A 154 2.85 10.66 1.01
N HIS A 155 3.13 9.70 1.89
CA HIS A 155 4.23 9.78 2.86
C HIS A 155 5.59 9.86 2.17
N THR A 156 5.81 9.06 1.14
CA THR A 156 7.05 9.08 0.35
C THR A 156 7.26 10.44 -0.32
N LEU A 157 6.21 11.02 -0.91
CA LEU A 157 6.26 12.34 -1.54
C LEU A 157 6.55 13.44 -0.52
N VAL A 158 5.94 13.40 0.66
CA VAL A 158 6.24 14.34 1.76
C VAL A 158 7.69 14.24 2.21
N ARG A 159 8.23 13.01 2.33
CA ARG A 159 9.65 12.80 2.67
C ARG A 159 10.58 13.35 1.58
N ARG A 160 10.25 13.13 0.31
CA ARG A 160 10.98 13.68 -0.84
C ARG A 160 11.04 15.20 -0.77
N ASP A 161 9.89 15.86 -0.60
CA ASP A 161 9.81 17.33 -0.54
C ASP A 161 10.63 17.92 0.61
N ARG A 162 10.84 17.16 1.68
CA ARG A 162 11.66 17.54 2.84
C ARG A 162 13.14 17.18 2.72
N GLY A 163 13.56 16.58 1.61
CA GLY A 163 14.92 16.04 1.46
C GLY A 163 15.25 14.90 2.44
N ALA A 164 14.22 14.26 3.01
CA ALA A 164 14.40 13.15 3.93
C ALA A 164 14.71 11.86 3.15
N GLU A 165 15.35 10.93 3.85
CA GLU A 165 15.70 9.65 3.25
C GLU A 165 14.46 8.87 2.78
N LEU A 166 14.45 8.43 1.52
CA LEU A 166 13.32 7.71 0.92
C LEU A 166 13.40 6.20 1.17
N PRO A 167 12.26 5.49 1.17
CA PRO A 167 12.30 4.04 1.09
C PRO A 167 12.96 3.56 -0.21
N ASP A 168 13.58 2.39 -0.17
CA ASP A 168 14.29 1.78 -1.32
C ASP A 168 13.34 1.27 -2.41
N GLY A 169 12.04 1.20 -2.11
CA GLY A 169 10.99 0.94 -3.08
C GLY A 169 9.60 0.87 -2.47
N LEU A 170 8.59 0.97 -3.34
CA LEU A 170 7.18 0.89 -2.99
C LEU A 170 6.51 -0.33 -3.60
N LEU A 171 5.69 -1.02 -2.81
CA LEU A 171 4.83 -2.13 -3.26
C LEU A 171 3.36 -1.76 -3.02
N LEU A 172 2.68 -1.31 -4.07
CA LEU A 172 1.34 -0.74 -3.99
C LEU A 172 0.30 -1.73 -4.54
N PHE A 173 -0.55 -2.25 -3.68
CA PHE A 173 -1.63 -3.17 -4.05
C PHE A 173 -2.94 -2.38 -4.21
N SER A 174 -3.58 -2.45 -5.38
CA SER A 174 -4.87 -1.78 -5.67
C SER A 174 -4.95 -0.33 -5.15
N PRO A 175 -3.96 0.54 -5.45
CA PRO A 175 -3.81 1.78 -4.70
C PRO A 175 -4.91 2.80 -4.96
N TRP A 176 -5.41 3.42 -3.89
CA TRP A 176 -6.32 4.55 -3.99
C TRP A 176 -5.52 5.85 -4.12
N LEU A 177 -5.38 6.35 -5.35
CA LEU A 177 -4.44 7.44 -5.68
C LEU A 177 -5.11 8.80 -5.95
N ASP A 178 -6.41 8.78 -6.24
CA ASP A 178 -7.23 9.97 -6.47
C ASP A 178 -8.56 9.82 -5.72
N ALA A 179 -8.72 10.59 -4.66
CA ALA A 179 -9.84 10.51 -3.74
C ALA A 179 -11.09 11.25 -4.25
N THR A 180 -10.95 12.02 -5.34
CA THR A 180 -12.09 12.68 -5.99
C THR A 180 -12.98 11.70 -6.75
N MET A 181 -12.45 10.52 -7.12
CA MET A 181 -13.11 9.52 -7.97
C MET A 181 -13.59 10.11 -9.32
N SER A 182 -12.94 11.18 -9.80
CA SER A 182 -13.39 11.96 -10.96
C SER A 182 -13.01 11.37 -12.31
N ASN A 183 -12.21 10.30 -12.35
CA ASN A 183 -11.80 9.67 -13.60
C ASN A 183 -13.02 9.13 -14.36
N PRO A 184 -13.26 9.51 -15.64
CA PRO A 184 -14.47 9.13 -16.38
C PRO A 184 -14.71 7.62 -16.48
N ALA A 185 -13.66 6.80 -16.36
CA ALA A 185 -13.77 5.34 -16.40
C ALA A 185 -14.34 4.73 -15.10
N VAL A 186 -14.38 5.49 -13.99
CA VAL A 186 -14.88 5.04 -12.67
C VAL A 186 -16.30 4.52 -12.77
N ALA A 187 -17.21 5.26 -13.42
CA ALA A 187 -18.63 4.87 -13.54
C ALA A 187 -18.83 3.49 -14.21
N ARG A 188 -17.95 3.12 -15.15
CA ARG A 188 -17.96 1.80 -15.80
C ARG A 188 -17.31 0.73 -14.92
N LEU A 189 -16.20 1.06 -14.26
CA LEU A 189 -15.47 0.12 -13.41
C LEU A 189 -16.24 -0.23 -12.13
N GLU A 190 -16.97 0.73 -11.55
CA GLU A 190 -17.82 0.52 -10.38
C GLU A 190 -18.86 -0.58 -10.61
N ARG A 191 -19.41 -0.70 -11.82
CA ARG A 191 -20.36 -1.78 -12.17
C ARG A 191 -19.72 -3.17 -12.10
N LEU A 192 -18.40 -3.25 -12.32
CA LEU A 192 -17.62 -4.49 -12.27
C LEU A 192 -17.16 -4.81 -10.84
N ASP A 193 -16.84 -3.78 -10.06
CA ASP A 193 -16.38 -3.86 -8.68
C ASP A 193 -17.48 -4.41 -7.75
N PRO A 194 -17.23 -5.51 -7.02
CA PRO A 194 -18.22 -6.07 -6.10
C PRO A 194 -18.27 -5.36 -4.75
N THR A 195 -17.30 -4.51 -4.42
CA THR A 195 -17.00 -4.06 -3.06
C THR A 195 -17.04 -2.54 -2.88
N LEU A 196 -16.59 -1.77 -3.86
CA LEU A 196 -16.42 -0.34 -3.75
C LEU A 196 -17.43 0.42 -4.61
N ALA A 197 -17.73 1.65 -4.19
CA ALA A 197 -18.54 2.61 -4.94
C ALA A 197 -18.01 4.02 -4.65
N ALA A 198 -18.03 4.87 -5.67
CA ALA A 198 -17.42 6.21 -5.64
C ALA A 198 -18.04 7.09 -4.55
N ALA A 199 -19.37 7.02 -4.35
CA ALA A 199 -20.07 7.85 -3.37
C ALA A 199 -19.52 7.69 -1.94
N GLY A 200 -19.41 6.45 -1.45
CA GLY A 200 -18.86 6.16 -0.12
C GLY A 200 -17.37 6.44 -0.02
N LEU A 201 -16.60 6.21 -1.10
CA LEU A 201 -15.17 6.53 -1.14
C LEU A 201 -14.93 8.04 -1.01
N VAL A 202 -15.66 8.87 -1.73
CA VAL A 202 -15.58 10.33 -1.62
C VAL A 202 -15.94 10.80 -0.21
N HIS A 203 -16.92 10.17 0.43
CA HIS A 203 -17.24 10.45 1.84
C HIS A 203 -16.08 10.11 2.79
N CYS A 204 -15.50 8.90 2.66
CA CYS A 204 -14.30 8.52 3.42
C CYS A 204 -13.14 9.51 3.21
N ALA A 205 -12.94 9.98 1.99
CA ALA A 205 -11.91 10.97 1.66
C ALA A 205 -12.15 12.30 2.36
N ARG A 206 -13.39 12.78 2.43
CA ARG A 206 -13.77 14.02 3.14
C ARG A 206 -13.52 13.90 4.64
N LEU A 207 -13.87 12.77 5.24
CA LEU A 207 -13.55 12.49 6.65
C LEU A 207 -12.03 12.50 6.88
N TRP A 208 -11.27 11.88 5.97
CA TRP A 208 -9.80 11.83 6.06
C TRP A 208 -9.12 13.19 5.86
N ALA A 209 -9.64 14.01 4.95
CA ALA A 209 -9.14 15.36 4.70
C ALA A 209 -9.51 16.35 5.81
N ARG A 210 -10.47 16.00 6.68
CA ARG A 210 -10.91 16.81 7.83
C ARG A 210 -11.19 18.28 7.45
N GLY A 211 -11.96 18.48 6.38
CA GLY A 211 -12.29 19.80 5.83
C GLY A 211 -11.29 20.35 4.81
N GLY A 212 -10.17 19.67 4.58
CA GLY A 212 -9.24 19.97 3.49
C GLY A 212 -9.73 19.51 2.11
N ASP A 213 -9.00 19.92 1.08
CA ASP A 213 -9.26 19.54 -0.31
C ASP A 213 -8.89 18.06 -0.57
N ILE A 214 -9.88 17.25 -0.94
CA ILE A 214 -9.67 15.84 -1.28
C ILE A 214 -8.90 15.65 -2.60
N ALA A 215 -8.86 16.65 -3.48
CA ALA A 215 -8.00 16.67 -4.67
C ALA A 215 -6.55 17.05 -4.33
N GLY A 216 -6.33 17.61 -3.14
CA GLY A 216 -5.02 18.01 -2.64
C GLY A 216 -4.04 16.85 -2.59
N ARG A 217 -2.78 17.13 -2.92
CA ARG A 217 -1.73 16.13 -3.15
C ARG A 217 -1.48 15.14 -2.00
N LEU A 218 -1.83 15.51 -0.77
CA LEU A 218 -1.68 14.62 0.39
C LEU A 218 -2.79 13.56 0.47
N VAL A 219 -4.01 13.89 0.01
CA VAL A 219 -5.15 12.97 -0.02
C VAL A 219 -5.21 12.23 -1.36
N SER A 220 -4.87 12.91 -2.45
CA SER A 220 -4.80 12.42 -3.82
C SER A 220 -3.37 12.51 -4.36
N PRO A 221 -2.44 11.63 -3.95
CA PRO A 221 -1.03 11.69 -4.35
C PRO A 221 -0.78 11.52 -5.85
N LEU A 222 -1.78 11.07 -6.63
CA LEU A 222 -1.70 11.09 -8.10
C LEU A 222 -1.53 12.50 -8.66
N ASN A 223 -1.99 13.53 -7.93
CA ASN A 223 -1.96 14.92 -8.37
C ASN A 223 -0.61 15.60 -8.10
N ASP A 224 0.31 14.98 -7.34
CA ASP A 224 1.66 15.50 -7.09
C ASP A 224 2.63 15.27 -8.26
N SER A 225 3.80 15.91 -8.26
CA SER A 225 4.93 15.48 -9.08
C SER A 225 5.34 14.06 -8.72
N LEU A 226 5.67 13.24 -9.72
CA LEU A 226 6.18 11.88 -9.48
C LEU A 226 7.70 11.81 -9.67
N GLU A 227 8.38 12.96 -9.78
CA GLU A 227 9.84 13.03 -9.88
C GLU A 227 10.51 12.47 -8.62
N GLN A 228 11.67 11.85 -8.83
CA GLN A 228 12.51 11.29 -7.77
C GLN A 228 11.81 10.25 -6.89
N LEU A 229 10.74 9.63 -7.40
CA LEU A 229 10.13 8.50 -6.71
C LEU A 229 11.10 7.32 -6.69
N PRO A 230 11.14 6.57 -5.57
CA PRO A 230 11.84 5.31 -5.55
C PRO A 230 11.14 4.30 -6.49
N PRO A 231 11.82 3.21 -6.87
CA PRO A 231 11.24 2.13 -7.66
C PRO A 231 9.89 1.69 -7.10
N THR A 232 8.84 1.80 -7.90
CA THR A 232 7.46 1.63 -7.44
C THR A 232 6.78 0.53 -8.26
N PHE A 233 6.22 -0.46 -7.58
CA PHE A 233 5.56 -1.60 -8.20
C PHE A 233 4.07 -1.59 -7.84
N VAL A 234 3.21 -1.50 -8.85
CA VAL A 234 1.76 -1.41 -8.69
C VAL A 234 1.10 -2.71 -9.15
N TYR A 235 0.25 -3.29 -8.30
CA TYR A 235 -0.47 -4.53 -8.56
C TYR A 235 -1.97 -4.24 -8.58
N GLN A 236 -2.59 -4.31 -9.75
CA GLN A 236 -3.94 -3.80 -9.93
C GLN A 236 -4.85 -4.82 -10.60
N GLY A 237 -5.98 -5.13 -9.94
CA GLY A 237 -7.07 -5.89 -10.54
C GLY A 237 -7.82 -5.08 -11.60
N THR A 238 -8.31 -5.72 -12.68
CA THR A 238 -9.06 -5.02 -13.74
C THR A 238 -10.57 -4.89 -13.46
N HIS A 239 -11.08 -5.45 -12.36
CA HIS A 239 -12.46 -5.33 -11.89
C HIS A 239 -12.48 -4.60 -10.54
N ASP A 240 -11.71 -3.54 -10.49
CA ASP A 240 -11.50 -2.67 -9.35
C ASP A 240 -11.70 -1.24 -9.84
N VAL A 241 -12.44 -0.44 -9.07
CA VAL A 241 -12.73 0.97 -9.39
C VAL A 241 -11.45 1.81 -9.54
N PHE A 242 -10.36 1.48 -8.83
CA PHE A 242 -9.09 2.20 -8.89
C PHE A 242 -8.23 1.87 -10.12
N ALA A 243 -8.65 0.90 -10.94
CA ALA A 243 -7.86 0.46 -12.10
C ALA A 243 -7.60 1.58 -13.13
N ALA A 244 -8.49 2.57 -13.22
CA ALA A 244 -8.29 3.70 -14.12
C ALA A 244 -7.16 4.63 -13.64
N ASP A 245 -7.11 4.92 -12.34
CA ASP A 245 -6.11 5.81 -11.76
C ASP A 245 -4.76 5.15 -11.58
N ALA A 246 -4.70 3.84 -11.31
CA ALA A 246 -3.46 3.09 -11.36
C ALA A 246 -2.80 3.13 -12.77
N LYS A 247 -3.61 3.07 -13.83
CA LYS A 247 -3.12 3.24 -15.22
C LYS A 247 -2.69 4.68 -15.50
N ARG A 248 -3.41 5.68 -14.96
CA ARG A 248 -3.03 7.10 -15.09
C ARG A 248 -1.71 7.37 -14.39
N PHE A 249 -1.49 6.81 -13.20
CA PHE A 249 -0.25 6.88 -12.45
C PHE A 249 0.94 6.34 -13.24
N ALA A 250 0.82 5.12 -13.78
CA ALA A 250 1.86 4.51 -14.60
C ALA A 250 2.20 5.35 -15.85
N ARG A 251 1.19 5.85 -16.57
CA ARG A 251 1.40 6.72 -17.74
C ARG A 251 2.10 8.03 -17.35
N LYS A 252 1.72 8.64 -16.23
CA LYS A 252 2.33 9.88 -15.74
C LYS A 252 3.82 9.67 -15.44
N ALA A 253 4.17 8.56 -14.80
CA ALA A 253 5.57 8.20 -14.53
C ALA A 253 6.36 7.90 -15.83
N GLU A 254 5.76 7.16 -16.76
CA GLU A 254 6.39 6.87 -18.06
C GLU A 254 6.68 8.15 -18.87
N GLN A 255 5.74 9.11 -18.87
CA GLN A 255 5.93 10.40 -19.53
C GLN A 255 7.07 11.21 -18.91
N LEU A 256 7.26 11.15 -17.59
CA LEU A 256 8.38 11.79 -16.91
C LEU A 256 9.71 11.12 -17.28
N ALA A 257 9.76 9.78 -17.29
CA ALA A 257 10.96 9.05 -17.66
C ALA A 257 11.43 9.35 -19.10
N ARG A 258 10.51 9.54 -20.05
CA ARG A 258 10.83 9.92 -21.44
C ARG A 258 11.43 11.32 -21.59
N ARG A 259 11.23 12.21 -20.60
CA ARG A 259 11.78 13.58 -20.60
C ARG A 259 13.21 13.63 -20.05
N GLN A 260 13.66 12.57 -19.40
CA GLN A 260 15.00 12.49 -18.83
C GLN A 260 15.95 11.80 -19.83
N PRO A 261 17.22 12.20 -19.90
CA PRO A 261 18.21 11.50 -20.72
C PRO A 261 18.33 10.04 -20.26
N PRO A 262 18.59 9.10 -21.18
CA PRO A 262 18.73 7.70 -20.83
C PRO A 262 19.83 7.51 -19.76
N PRO A 263 19.61 6.64 -18.77
CA PRO A 263 20.64 6.35 -17.77
C PRO A 263 21.89 5.77 -18.45
N ALA A 264 23.07 6.06 -17.90
CA ALA A 264 24.31 5.40 -18.31
C ALA A 264 24.17 3.88 -18.17
N GLN A 265 24.92 3.11 -18.99
CA GLN A 265 24.77 1.65 -19.15
C GLN A 265 24.80 0.83 -17.83
N ASP A 266 25.36 1.37 -16.75
CA ASP A 266 25.46 0.73 -15.42
C ASP A 266 24.70 1.48 -14.30
N ALA A 267 23.91 2.49 -14.65
CA ALA A 267 23.16 3.25 -13.67
C ALA A 267 21.93 2.46 -13.16
N ARG A 268 21.58 2.69 -11.89
CA ARG A 268 20.32 2.21 -11.31
C ARG A 268 19.14 2.56 -12.24
N PRO A 269 18.05 1.77 -12.25
CA PRO A 269 16.85 2.14 -12.99
C PRO A 269 16.46 3.58 -12.67
N ALA A 270 16.05 4.32 -13.70
CA ALA A 270 15.83 5.75 -13.62
C ALA A 270 14.95 6.13 -12.41
N PRO A 271 15.23 7.28 -11.75
CA PRO A 271 14.32 7.86 -10.78
C PRO A 271 12.90 7.88 -11.37
N SER A 272 11.88 7.51 -10.59
CA SER A 272 10.48 7.40 -11.04
C SER A 272 10.10 6.17 -11.88
N ALA A 273 10.88 5.09 -11.87
CA ALA A 273 10.48 3.82 -12.48
C ALA A 273 9.23 3.22 -11.78
N VAL A 274 8.07 3.34 -12.43
CA VAL A 274 6.81 2.71 -12.02
C VAL A 274 6.53 1.50 -12.90
N GLU A 275 6.43 0.32 -12.28
CA GLU A 275 6.02 -0.91 -12.95
C GLU A 275 4.56 -1.26 -12.59
N LEU A 276 3.65 -1.16 -13.55
CA LEU A 276 2.25 -1.55 -13.38
C LEU A 276 1.99 -2.97 -13.87
N ARG A 277 1.46 -3.82 -12.99
CA ARG A 277 0.99 -5.16 -13.31
C ARG A 277 -0.53 -5.26 -13.20
N LEU A 278 -1.18 -5.53 -14.32
CA LEU A 278 -2.64 -5.70 -14.40
C LEU A 278 -3.03 -7.18 -14.29
N TYR A 279 -4.00 -7.48 -13.42
CA TYR A 279 -4.52 -8.81 -13.17
C TYR A 279 -5.95 -8.92 -13.69
N ARG A 280 -6.11 -9.59 -14.84
CA ARG A 280 -7.40 -9.70 -15.55
C ARG A 280 -8.47 -10.36 -14.69
N GLY A 281 -9.51 -9.59 -14.38
CA GLY A 281 -10.66 -9.96 -13.56
C GLY A 281 -10.40 -9.89 -12.05
N GLY A 282 -9.20 -9.53 -11.62
CA GLY A 282 -8.91 -9.28 -10.21
C GLY A 282 -9.82 -8.16 -9.68
N VAL A 283 -10.45 -8.41 -8.54
CA VAL A 283 -11.28 -7.45 -7.81
C VAL A 283 -10.41 -6.52 -6.96
N HIS A 284 -11.03 -5.55 -6.27
CA HIS A 284 -10.33 -4.71 -5.31
C HIS A 284 -9.62 -5.55 -4.23
N ASP A 285 -8.37 -5.20 -3.93
CA ASP A 285 -7.47 -5.92 -3.01
C ASP A 285 -7.45 -7.44 -3.23
N PHE A 286 -7.48 -7.88 -4.50
CA PHE A 286 -7.47 -9.31 -4.85
C PHE A 286 -6.33 -10.09 -4.21
N VAL A 287 -5.23 -9.42 -3.82
CA VAL A 287 -4.11 -10.01 -3.09
C VAL A 287 -4.50 -10.58 -1.73
N GLY A 288 -5.54 -10.04 -1.07
CA GLY A 288 -6.11 -10.59 0.16
C GLY A 288 -6.74 -11.98 -0.03
N ALA A 289 -7.17 -12.32 -1.25
CA ALA A 289 -7.61 -13.67 -1.61
C ALA A 289 -6.41 -14.57 -1.94
N THR A 290 -5.55 -14.82 -0.95
CA THR A 290 -4.24 -15.51 -1.08
C THR A 290 -4.29 -16.92 -1.65
N PHE A 291 -5.47 -17.54 -1.67
CA PHE A 291 -5.70 -18.83 -2.31
C PHE A 291 -5.81 -18.75 -3.84
N THR A 292 -6.08 -17.58 -4.42
CA THR A 292 -6.25 -17.41 -5.86
C THR A 292 -4.91 -17.37 -6.62
N PRO A 293 -4.84 -17.90 -7.85
CA PRO A 293 -3.64 -17.81 -8.69
C PRO A 293 -3.18 -16.37 -8.96
N GLU A 294 -4.12 -15.45 -9.16
CA GLU A 294 -3.84 -14.02 -9.35
C GLU A 294 -3.08 -13.45 -8.16
N SER A 295 -3.61 -13.62 -6.93
CA SER A 295 -2.95 -13.17 -5.70
C SER A 295 -1.56 -13.79 -5.56
N ARG A 296 -1.43 -15.11 -5.77
CA ARG A 296 -0.14 -15.81 -5.65
C ARG A 296 0.91 -15.27 -6.61
N ARG A 297 0.53 -14.94 -7.85
CA ARG A 297 1.44 -14.31 -8.82
C ARG A 297 1.85 -12.90 -8.40
N ALA A 298 0.91 -12.10 -7.91
CA ALA A 298 1.20 -10.75 -7.43
C ALA A 298 2.15 -10.75 -6.22
N LEU A 299 1.82 -11.52 -5.19
CA LEU A 299 2.64 -11.62 -3.97
C LEU A 299 3.97 -12.32 -4.23
N GLY A 300 4.02 -13.29 -5.14
CA GLY A 300 5.26 -13.91 -5.61
C GLY A 300 6.20 -12.91 -6.28
N HIS A 301 5.66 -12.06 -7.16
CA HIS A 301 6.45 -11.01 -7.79
C HIS A 301 6.92 -9.98 -6.75
N ALA A 302 6.04 -9.50 -5.87
CA ALA A 302 6.39 -8.57 -4.79
C ALA A 302 7.51 -9.12 -3.89
N ALA A 303 7.43 -10.39 -3.51
CA ALA A 303 8.49 -11.06 -2.76
C ALA A 303 9.82 -11.13 -3.55
N SER A 304 9.76 -11.35 -4.87
CA SER A 304 10.96 -11.37 -5.71
C SER A 304 11.64 -10.00 -5.83
N VAL A 305 10.88 -8.91 -5.73
CA VAL A 305 11.42 -7.54 -5.68
C VAL A 305 12.20 -7.33 -4.38
N LEU A 306 11.60 -7.71 -3.25
CA LEU A 306 12.24 -7.66 -1.93
C LEU A 306 13.51 -8.53 -1.88
N ALA A 307 13.51 -9.67 -2.57
CA ALA A 307 14.64 -10.59 -2.57
C ALA A 307 15.84 -10.10 -3.40
N ARG A 308 15.61 -9.28 -4.45
CA ARG A 308 16.65 -8.83 -5.40
C ARG A 308 17.38 -7.55 -4.95
N ARG A 309 16.79 -6.77 -4.05
CA ARG A 309 17.30 -5.46 -3.63
C ARG A 309 17.86 -5.48 -2.19
N GLY A 310 18.59 -6.54 -1.85
CA GLY A 310 19.41 -6.61 -0.62
C GLY A 310 20.52 -5.54 -0.60
N PRO A 311 21.22 -5.36 0.53
CA PRO A 311 21.94 -4.13 0.89
C PRO A 311 22.85 -3.58 -0.19
N VAL A 312 22.80 -2.26 -0.37
CA VAL A 312 23.81 -1.48 -1.10
C VAL A 312 25.06 -1.45 -0.24
N ARG A 313 26.15 -2.05 -0.74
CA ARG A 313 27.48 -1.89 -0.13
C ARG A 313 27.80 -0.38 -0.12
N PRO A 314 28.17 0.24 1.01
CA PRO A 314 28.67 1.60 0.96
C PRO A 314 29.91 1.65 0.04
N PRO A 315 30.15 2.76 -0.67
CA PRO A 315 31.41 2.93 -1.39
C PRO A 315 32.55 2.71 -0.39
N ALA A 316 33.58 1.97 -0.81
CA ALA A 316 34.78 1.83 0.00
C ALA A 316 35.33 3.23 0.30
N PRO A 317 35.82 3.51 1.53
CA PRO A 317 36.49 4.76 1.79
C PRO A 317 37.64 4.89 0.78
N GLU A 318 37.65 6.00 0.05
CA GLU A 318 38.80 6.37 -0.78
C GLU A 318 40.01 6.46 0.15
N GLY A 319 41.00 5.61 -0.11
CA GLY A 319 42.28 5.60 0.59
C GLY A 319 43.21 6.65 0.04
#